data_AF-A0A7J4RCZ4-F1
#
_entry.id   AF-A0A7J4RCZ4-F1
#
_cell.length_a   1.000
_cell.length_b   1.000
_cell.length_c   1.000
_cell.angle_alpha   90.00
_cell.angle_beta   90.00
_cell.angle_gamma   90.00
#
_symmetry.space_group_name_H-M   'P 1'
#
loop_
_entity.id
_entity.type
_entity.pdbx_description
1 polymer ?
#
loop_
_entity_poly.entity_id
_entity_poly.type
_entity_poly.pdbx_seq_one_letter_code
_entity_poly.pdbx_strand_id
1 'polypeptide(L)' 'MTSNVRSPRDDEEELKAHIAILRGQSKSLKEVLTEMMDEEPSDDLVQAVENRILLAQEQEEAIDLEKIIESIQKMQSCWV' A
#
# COMPACT_ATOMS: atom_id res chain seq x y z
N MET A 1 -7.13 -3.17 22.42
CA MET A 1 -7.60 -3.15 21.02
C MET A 1 -7.93 -4.58 20.62
N THR A 2 -9.20 -4.93 20.48
CA THR A 2 -9.61 -6.26 20.03
C THR A 2 -9.46 -6.26 18.51
N SER A 3 -8.40 -6.91 18.01
CA SER A 3 -8.28 -7.18 16.58
C SER A 3 -9.54 -7.92 16.15
N ASN A 4 -10.35 -7.31 15.28
CA ASN A 4 -11.63 -7.87 14.81
C ASN A 4 -11.41 -8.97 13.75
N VAL A 5 -10.22 -9.58 13.75
CA VAL A 5 -9.77 -10.57 12.79
C VAL A 5 -10.07 -11.94 13.37
N ARG A 6 -10.97 -12.68 12.71
CA ARG A 6 -11.29 -14.06 13.08
C ARG A 6 -10.10 -14.97 12.81
N SER A 7 -9.94 -15.99 13.64
CA SER A 7 -9.01 -17.07 13.36
C SER A 7 -9.42 -17.84 12.09
N PRO A 8 -8.45 -18.42 11.36
CA PRO A 8 -8.74 -19.36 10.27
C PRO A 8 -9.65 -20.49 10.75
N ARG A 9 -10.58 -20.91 9.89
CA ARG A 9 -11.56 -21.95 10.17
C ARG A 9 -11.02 -23.36 9.94
N ASP A 10 -10.08 -23.50 9.02
CA ASP A 10 -9.50 -24.76 8.58
C ASP A 10 -8.04 -24.56 8.10
N ASP A 11 -7.31 -25.67 8.00
CA ASP A 11 -5.89 -25.69 7.60
C ASP A 11 -5.66 -25.09 6.20
N GLU A 12 -6.67 -25.16 5.32
CA GLU A 12 -6.62 -24.56 4.00
C GLU A 12 -6.67 -23.02 4.08
N GLU A 13 -7.57 -22.47 4.90
CA GLU A 13 -7.65 -21.04 5.18
C GLU A 13 -6.38 -20.53 5.88
N GLU A 14 -5.79 -21.31 6.79
CA GLU A 14 -4.53 -20.97 7.45
C GLU A 14 -3.37 -20.91 6.45
N LEU A 15 -3.27 -21.88 5.54
CA LEU A 15 -2.26 -21.89 4.49
C LEU A 15 -2.43 -20.69 3.54
N LYS A 16 -3.67 -20.34 3.16
CA LYS A 16 -3.95 -19.16 2.33
C LYS A 16 -3.55 -17.86 3.04
N ALA A 17 -3.85 -17.73 4.33
CA ALA A 17 -3.44 -16.58 5.12
C ALA A 17 -1.92 -16.44 5.19
N HIS A 18 -1.20 -17.54 5.43
CA HIS A 18 0.27 -17.55 5.41
C HIS A 18 0.84 -17.16 4.05
N ILE A 19 0.29 -17.70 2.96
CA ILE A 19 0.72 -17.35 1.60
C ILE A 19 0.46 -15.87 1.31
N ALA A 20 -0.67 -15.31 1.73
CA ALA A 20 -0.99 -13.90 1.57
C ALA A 20 0.01 -13.01 2.33
N ILE A 21 0.35 -13.36 3.58
CA ILE A 21 1.38 -12.65 4.36
C ILE A 21 2.74 -12.71 3.66
N LEU A 22 3.17 -13.90 3.24
CA LEU A 22 4.44 -14.09 2.54
C LEU A 22 4.51 -13.34 1.20
N ARG A 23 3.36 -13.12 0.55
CA ARG A 23 3.23 -12.33 -0.68
C ARG A 23 3.09 -10.83 -0.43
N GLY A 24 3.16 -10.37 0.82
CA GLY A 24 2.97 -8.96 1.17
C GLY A 24 1.51 -8.48 1.03
N GLN A 25 0.54 -9.38 0.89
CA GLN A 25 -0.90 -9.08 0.80
C GLN A 25 -1.56 -8.92 2.17
N SER A 26 -0.77 -8.72 3.23
CA SER A 26 -1.27 -8.56 4.60
C SER A 26 -1.83 -7.17 4.89
N LYS A 27 -1.48 -6.18 4.07
CA LYS A 27 -1.89 -4.77 4.23
C LYS A 27 -2.34 -4.19 2.90
N SER A 28 -3.36 -3.35 2.94
CA SER A 28 -3.75 -2.50 1.82
C SER A 28 -2.72 -1.42 1.55
N LEU A 29 -2.71 -0.86 0.32
CA LEU A 29 -1.83 0.26 -0.02
C LEU A 29 -2.05 1.46 0.91
N LYS A 30 -3.31 1.72 1.30
CA LYS A 30 -3.64 2.79 2.26
C LYS A 30 -2.98 2.56 3.62
N GLU A 31 -3.05 1.34 4.17
CA GLU A 31 -2.39 1.00 5.45
C GLU A 31 -0.87 1.11 5.36
N VAL A 32 -0.26 0.68 4.25
CA VAL A 32 1.18 0.85 4.03
C VAL A 32 1.57 2.33 3.99
N LEU A 33 0.80 3.15 3.28
CA LEU A 33 1.03 4.60 3.21
C LEU A 33 0.85 5.27 4.57
N THR A 34 -0.15 4.88 5.35
CA THR A 34 -0.34 5.36 6.73
C THR A 34 0.86 5.05 7.61
N GLU A 35 1.38 3.83 7.54
CA GLU A 35 2.56 3.45 8.33
C GLU A 35 3.84 4.15 7.88
N MET A 36 3.98 4.45 6.58
CA MET A 36 5.13 5.18 6.05
C MET A 36 5.10 6.67 6.40
N MET A 37 3.92 7.28 6.40
CA MET A 37 3.75 8.73 6.61
C MET A 37 3.45 9.10 8.07
N ASP A 38 3.12 8.12 8.92
CA ASP A 38 2.61 8.31 10.29
C ASP A 38 1.34 9.20 10.35
N GLU A 39 0.63 9.33 9.23
CA GLU A 39 -0.63 10.07 9.08
C GLU A 39 -1.58 9.36 8.10
N GLU A 40 -2.89 9.63 8.19
CA GLU A 40 -3.85 9.05 7.24
C GLU A 40 -3.75 9.76 5.88
N PRO A 41 -3.34 9.06 4.79
CA PRO A 41 -3.22 9.67 3.47
C PRO A 41 -4.61 9.95 2.90
N SER A 42 -4.71 11.01 2.09
CA SER A 42 -5.94 11.29 1.34
C SER A 42 -6.19 10.21 0.29
N ASP A 43 -7.46 9.96 -0.03
CA ASP A 43 -7.83 8.98 -1.07
C ASP A 43 -7.22 9.36 -2.44
N ASP A 44 -7.10 10.65 -2.73
CA ASP A 44 -6.44 11.16 -3.94
C ASP A 44 -4.94 10.78 -4.00
N LEU A 45 -4.24 10.83 -2.86
CA LEU A 45 -2.84 10.44 -2.76
C LEU A 45 -2.68 8.94 -2.96
N VAL A 46 -3.55 8.13 -2.33
CA VAL A 46 -3.55 6.67 -2.48
C VAL A 46 -3.74 6.30 -3.97
N GLN A 47 -4.71 6.91 -4.64
CA GLN A 47 -4.97 6.67 -6.06
C GLN A 47 -3.82 7.13 -6.95
N ALA A 48 -3.19 8.27 -6.66
CA ALA A 48 -2.03 8.75 -7.40
C ALA A 48 -0.82 7.81 -7.28
N VAL A 49 -0.56 7.29 -6.08
CA VAL A 49 0.50 6.30 -5.84
C VAL A 49 0.20 4.99 -6.58
N GLU A 50 -1.04 4.49 -6.51
CA GLU A 50 -1.46 3.27 -7.22
C GLU A 50 -1.24 3.40 -8.73
N ASN A 51 -1.67 4.52 -9.33
CA ASN A 51 -1.48 4.79 -10.75
C ASN A 51 0.00 4.84 -11.14
N ARG A 52 0.87 5.42 -10.29
CA ARG A 52 2.31 5.48 -10.57
C ARG A 52 2.97 4.11 -10.47
N ILE A 53 2.54 3.27 -9.54
CA ILE A 53 3.00 1.88 -9.42
C ILE A 53 2.64 1.09 -10.68
N LEU A 54 1.38 1.17 -11.12
CA LEU A 54 0.92 0.51 -12.36
C LEU A 54 1.73 0.97 -13.57
N LEU A 55 1.95 2.28 -13.71
CA LEU A 55 2.74 2.84 -14.80
C LEU A 55 4.20 2.35 -14.79
N ALA A 56 4.81 2.24 -13.61
CA ALA A 56 6.17 1.74 -13.47
C ALA A 56 6.27 0.24 -13.82
N GLN A 57 5.25 -0.55 -13.49
CA GLN A 57 5.17 -1.96 -13.90
C GLN A 57 5.09 -2.10 -15.43
N GLU A 58 4.30 -1.27 -16.11
CA GLU A 58 4.21 -1.27 -17.58
C GLU A 58 5.54 -0.90 -18.25
N GLN A 59 6.38 -0.11 -17.58
CA GLN A 59 7.67 0.37 -18.10
C GLN A 59 8.87 -0.47 -17.65
N GLU A 60 8.64 -1.57 -16.90
CA GLU A 60 9.69 -2.38 -16.27
C GLU A 60 10.67 -1.52 -15.43
N GLU A 61 10.15 -0.44 -14.83
CA GLU A 61 10.91 0.51 -14.01
C GLU A 61 10.99 0.03 -12.55
N ALA A 62 12.16 0.18 -11.92
CA ALA A 62 12.31 -0.08 -10.50
C ALA A 62 11.49 0.92 -9.68
N ILE A 63 10.62 0.40 -8.81
CA ILE A 63 9.72 1.22 -7.99
C ILE A 63 10.41 1.59 -6.68
N ASP A 64 10.54 2.89 -6.43
CA ASP A 64 10.93 3.45 -5.15
C ASP A 64 9.73 4.20 -4.56
N LEU A 65 9.07 3.57 -3.60
CA LEU A 65 7.79 4.05 -3.07
C LEU A 65 7.93 5.38 -2.32
N GLU A 66 9.03 5.57 -1.58
CA GLU A 66 9.33 6.84 -0.89
C GLU A 66 9.46 7.98 -1.89
N LYS A 67 10.24 7.77 -2.97
CA LYS A 67 10.39 8.78 -4.03
C LYS A 67 9.07 9.11 -4.73
N ILE A 68 8.19 8.13 -4.92
CA ILE A 68 6.88 8.35 -5.55
C ILE A 68 6.03 9.25 -4.66
N ILE A 69 5.95 8.96 -3.37
CA ILE A 69 5.19 9.76 -2.40
C ILE A 69 5.74 11.19 -2.36
N GLU A 70 7.06 11.36 -2.19
CA GLU A 70 7.71 12.67 -2.17
C GLU A 70 7.45 13.46 -3.45
N SER A 71 7.53 12.81 -4.62
CA SER A 71 7.27 13.45 -5.91
C SER A 71 5.84 13.94 -6.02
N ILE A 72 4.86 13.14 -5.59
CA ILE A 72 3.44 13.52 -5.63
C ILE A 72 3.16 14.66 -4.65
N GLN A 73 3.66 14.57 -3.41
CA GLN A 73 3.51 15.63 -2.41
C GLN A 73 4.14 16.94 -2.86
N LYS A 74 5.36 16.88 -3.43
CA LYS A 74 6.04 18.06 -3.98
C LYS A 74 5.24 18.68 -5.11
N MET A 75 4.70 17.86 -6.02
CA MET A 75 3.80 18.35 -7.07
C MET A 75 2.58 19.04 -6.47
N GLN A 76 1.89 18.42 -5.51
CA GLN A 76 0.72 19.02 -4.85
C GLN A 76 1.06 20.35 -4.18
N SER A 77 2.21 20.46 -3.51
CA SER A 77 2.67 21.68 -2.83
C SER A 77 2.98 22.85 -3.77
N CYS A 78 3.28 22.58 -5.06
CA CYS A 78 3.57 23.62 -6.06
C CYS A 78 2.31 24.37 -6.54
N TRP A 79 1.11 23.87 -6.25
CA TRP A 79 -0.15 24.45 -6.71
C TRP A 79 -1.04 24.96 -5.55
N VAL A 80 -0.47 25.09 -4.35
CA VAL A 80 -1.09 25.71 -3.16
C VAL A 80 -0.59 27.14 -2.97
#